data_AF-A0A1A2YQR2-F1
#
_entry.id   AF-A0A1A2YQR2-F1
#
_cell.length_a   1.000
_cell.length_b   1.000
_cell.length_c   1.000
_cell.angle_alpha   90.00
_cell.angle_beta   90.00
_cell.angle_gamma   90.00
#
_symmetry.space_group_name_H-M   'P 1'
#
loop_
_entity.id
_entity.type
_entity.pdbx_description
1 polymer ?
#
loop_
_entity_poly.entity_id
_entity_poly.type
_entity_poly.pdbx_seq_one_letter_code
_entity_poly.pdbx_strand_id
1 'polypeptide(L)' 'MRKRWSGVASERAVPPPNQSKRWSYLLMLSDVHDDLKTPELDAEDGEVMSWLKALFDIHFEAARNTLLRKAN' A
#
# COMPACT_ATOMS: atom_id res chain seq x y z
N MET A 1 -41.08 -22.01 -0.78
CA MET A 1 -40.89 -21.05 0.32
C MET A 1 -39.75 -20.10 -0.04
N ARG A 2 -40.05 -18.82 -0.32
CA ARG A 2 -39.05 -17.77 -0.57
C ARG A 2 -38.74 -17.08 0.77
N LYS A 3 -37.53 -17.23 1.30
CA LYS A 3 -37.11 -16.47 2.50
C LYS A 3 -36.82 -15.02 2.08
N ARG A 4 -37.70 -14.14 2.53
CA ARG A 4 -37.65 -12.68 2.39
C ARG A 4 -36.42 -12.15 3.13
N TRP A 5 -35.61 -11.37 2.42
CA TRP A 5 -34.54 -10.56 2.98
C TRP A 5 -35.18 -9.40 3.77
N SER A 6 -34.78 -9.21 5.03
CA SER A 6 -35.07 -8.02 5.83
C SER A 6 -33.75 -7.38 6.23
N GLY A 7 -33.65 -6.09 5.94
CA GLY A 7 -32.39 -5.38 5.80
C GLY A 7 -31.69 -5.00 7.09
N VAL A 8 -30.41 -4.67 6.91
CA VAL A 8 -29.88 -3.38 7.36
C VAL A 8 -29.20 -2.80 6.13
N ALA A 9 -29.69 -1.65 5.67
CA ALA A 9 -28.96 -0.85 4.69
C ALA A 9 -27.60 -0.52 5.31
N SER A 10 -26.53 -1.12 4.79
CA SER A 10 -25.17 -0.75 5.15
C SER A 10 -24.98 0.69 4.69
N GLU A 11 -25.20 1.59 5.63
CA GLU A 11 -24.50 2.87 5.79
C GLU A 11 -23.17 2.80 5.04
N ARG A 12 -22.91 3.76 4.14
CA ARG A 12 -21.79 3.77 3.18
C ARG A 12 -20.48 3.40 3.89
N ALA A 13 -20.18 2.11 3.95
CA ALA A 13 -18.93 1.62 4.47
C ALA A 13 -17.93 1.90 3.36
N VAL A 14 -17.19 3.00 3.50
CA VAL A 14 -16.00 3.22 2.68
C VAL A 14 -15.16 1.96 2.87
N PRO A 15 -14.90 1.17 1.81
CA PRO A 15 -14.13 -0.03 1.94
C PRO A 15 -12.79 0.33 2.59
N PRO A 16 -12.27 -0.52 3.51
CA PRO A 16 -11.00 -0.24 4.14
C PRO A 16 -9.96 0.04 3.05
N PRO A 17 -9.10 1.04 3.24
CA PRO A 17 -8.17 1.45 2.21
C PRO A 17 -7.32 0.27 1.76
N ASN A 18 -7.28 0.05 0.45
CA ASN A 18 -6.48 -1.01 -0.13
C ASN A 18 -4.99 -0.66 0.03
N GLN A 19 -4.34 -1.30 1.01
CA GLN A 19 -2.93 -1.07 1.33
C GLN A 19 -2.02 -1.38 0.13
N SER A 20 -2.30 -2.45 -0.61
CA SER A 20 -1.54 -2.82 -1.81
C SER A 20 -1.57 -1.73 -2.88
N LYS A 21 -2.72 -1.06 -3.08
CA LYS A 21 -2.81 0.10 -3.98
C LYS A 21 -1.99 1.30 -3.50
N ARG A 22 -1.92 1.54 -2.19
CA ARG A 22 -1.11 2.62 -1.62
C ARG A 22 0.38 2.37 -1.82
N TRP A 23 0.83 1.14 -1.59
CA TRP A 23 2.21 0.74 -1.85
C TRP A 23 2.59 0.84 -3.33
N SER A 24 1.76 0.33 -4.22
CA SER A 24 1.98 0.47 -5.66
C SER A 24 2.07 1.94 -6.09
N TYR A 25 1.23 2.79 -5.52
CA TYR A 25 1.24 4.23 -5.81
C TYR A 25 2.50 4.93 -5.28
N LEU A 26 2.95 4.57 -4.07
CA LEU A 26 4.21 5.06 -3.50
C LEU A 26 5.39 4.74 -4.42
N LEU A 27 5.53 3.48 -4.81
CA LEU A 27 6.62 3.01 -5.66
C LEU A 27 6.58 3.65 -7.05
N MET A 28 5.39 3.81 -7.65
CA MET A 28 5.23 4.43 -8.96
C MET A 28 5.64 5.92 -8.98
N LEU A 29 5.51 6.63 -7.85
CA LEU A 29 5.83 8.06 -7.75
C LEU A 29 7.29 8.32 -7.38
N SER A 30 7.97 7.32 -6.85
CA SER A 30 9.38 7.37 -6.55
C SER A 30 10.18 7.00 -7.78
N ASP A 31 11.11 7.87 -8.18
CA ASP A 31 12.08 7.64 -9.24
C ASP A 31 13.42 7.07 -8.72
N VAL A 32 13.47 6.74 -7.43
CA VAL A 32 14.65 6.21 -6.76
C VAL A 32 14.76 4.70 -7.02
N HIS A 33 15.98 4.24 -7.29
CA HIS A 33 16.33 2.82 -7.25
C HIS A 33 16.70 2.45 -5.81
N ASP A 34 16.08 1.39 -5.27
CA ASP A 34 16.26 0.98 -3.87
C ASP A 34 17.38 -0.04 -3.66
N ASP A 35 17.82 -0.73 -4.71
CA ASP A 35 18.82 -1.81 -4.69
C ASP A 35 18.58 -2.87 -3.60
N LEU A 36 17.35 -3.00 -3.09
CA LEU A 36 17.01 -3.95 -2.04
C LEU A 36 16.84 -5.34 -2.65
N LYS A 37 17.49 -6.34 -2.04
CA LYS A 37 17.18 -7.74 -2.34
C LYS A 37 15.75 -8.03 -1.90
N THR A 38 14.92 -8.47 -2.83
CA THR A 38 13.58 -8.97 -2.49
C THR A 38 13.71 -10.23 -1.61
N PRO A 39 13.00 -10.30 -0.47
CA PRO A 39 12.99 -11.49 0.37
C PRO A 39 12.53 -12.72 -0.41
N GLU A 40 13.03 -13.88 -0.01
CA GLU A 40 12.63 -15.16 -0.59
C GLU A 40 11.21 -15.53 -0.14
N LEU A 41 10.57 -16.49 -0.83
CA LEU A 41 9.18 -16.83 -0.59
C LEU A 41 8.95 -17.41 0.82
N ASP A 42 9.98 -18.02 1.40
CA ASP A 42 10.03 -18.61 2.72
C ASP A 42 10.70 -17.70 3.77
N ALA A 43 10.92 -16.42 3.44
CA ALA A 43 11.49 -15.46 4.38
C ALA A 43 10.62 -15.32 5.64
N GLU A 44 11.28 -15.21 6.78
CA GLU A 44 10.62 -15.00 8.08
C GLU A 44 9.91 -13.65 8.12
N ASP A 45 8.81 -13.55 8.87
CA ASP A 45 8.00 -12.32 8.97
C ASP A 45 8.84 -11.09 9.37
N GLY A 46 9.84 -11.27 10.24
CA GLY A 46 10.74 -10.19 10.65
C GLY A 46 11.62 -9.66 9.51
N GLU A 47 12.05 -10.54 8.60
CA GLU A 47 12.81 -10.17 7.41
C GLU A 47 11.92 -9.41 6.43
N VAL A 48 10.70 -9.93 6.17
CA VAL A 48 9.71 -9.26 5.32
C VAL A 48 9.37 -7.87 5.85
N MET A 49 9.13 -7.73 7.17
CA MET A 49 8.82 -6.44 7.79
C MET A 49 10.01 -5.47 7.75
N SER A 50 11.24 -5.97 7.92
CA SER A 50 12.45 -5.16 7.81
C SER A 50 12.66 -4.66 6.38
N TRP A 51 12.41 -5.52 5.39
CA TRP A 51 12.45 -5.17 3.97
C TRP A 51 11.39 -4.13 3.61
N LEU A 52 10.14 -4.30 4.04
CA LEU A 52 9.07 -3.33 3.82
C LEU A 52 9.38 -1.96 4.44
N LYS A 53 9.99 -1.94 5.63
CA LYS A 53 10.42 -0.69 6.27
C LYS A 53 11.52 0.00 5.45
N ALA A 54 12.55 -0.74 5.04
CA ALA A 54 13.63 -0.20 4.23
C ALA A 54 13.10 0.38 2.90
N LEU A 55 12.20 -0.35 2.25
CA LEU A 55 11.53 0.08 1.02
C LEU A 55 10.76 1.39 1.24
N PHE A 56 9.99 1.49 2.34
CA PHE A 56 9.28 2.72 2.68
C PHE A 56 10.23 3.90 2.88
N ASP A 57 11.27 3.73 3.70
CA ASP A 57 12.19 4.80 4.05
C ASP A 57 12.92 5.36 2.81
N ILE A 58 13.28 4.50 1.85
CA ILE A 58 13.91 4.90 0.59
C ILE A 58 12.94 5.67 -0.30
N HIS A 59 11.72 5.17 -0.50
CA HIS A 59 10.83 5.72 -1.53
C HIS A 59 9.95 6.88 -1.05
N PHE A 60 9.66 6.99 0.26
CA PHE A 60 8.67 7.93 0.79
C PHE A 60 8.98 9.39 0.44
N GLU A 61 10.20 9.84 0.66
CA GLU A 61 10.57 11.23 0.44
C GLU A 61 10.49 11.61 -1.05
N ALA A 62 11.03 10.79 -1.93
CA ALA A 62 10.99 11.01 -3.37
C ALA A 62 9.54 11.04 -3.89
N ALA A 63 8.72 10.08 -3.49
CA ALA A 63 7.30 10.03 -3.86
C ALA A 63 6.52 11.26 -3.34
N ARG A 64 6.77 11.66 -2.09
CA ARG A 64 6.16 12.87 -1.50
C ARG A 64 6.55 14.13 -2.28
N ASN A 65 7.83 14.28 -2.64
CA ASN A 65 8.30 15.43 -3.39
C ASN A 65 7.67 15.46 -4.80
N THR A 66 7.53 14.31 -5.46
CA THR A 66 6.79 14.20 -6.73
C THR A 66 5.33 14.63 -6.59
N LEU A 67 4.64 14.23 -5.51
CA LEU A 67 3.26 14.65 -5.25
C LEU A 67 3.13 16.15 -5.05
N LEU A 68 4.01 16.74 -4.24
CA LEU A 68 4.00 18.19 -4.00
C LEU A 68 4.26 18.99 -5.28
N ARG A 69 5.13 18.50 -6.17
CA ARG A 69 5.34 19.12 -7.48
C ARG A 69 4.13 19.03 -8.41
N LYS A 70 3.31 17.98 -8.31
CA LYS A 70 2.10 17.80 -9.14
C LYS A 70 0.89 18.56 -8.61
N ALA A 71 0.90 18.93 -7.33
CA ALA A 71 -0.19 19.65 -6.68
C ALA A 71 -0.08 21.17 -6.80
N ASN A 72 1.12 21.66 -7.15
CA ASN A 72 1.41 23.06 -7.49
C ASN A 72 1.37 23.27 -9.00
#